data_AF-A0A421BDX9-F1
#
_entry.id   AF-A0A421BDX9-F1
#
_cell.length_a   1.000
_cell.length_b   1.000
_cell.length_c   1.000
_cell.angle_alpha   90.00
_cell.angle_beta   90.00
_cell.angle_gamma   90.00
#
_symmetry.space_group_name_H-M   'P 1'
#
loop_
_entity.id
_entity.type
_entity.pdbx_description
1 polymer ?
#
loop_
_entity_poly.entity_id
_entity_poly.type
_entity_poly.pdbx_seq_one_letter_code
_entity_poly.pdbx_strand_id
1 'polypeptide(L)'
;MINQLEKQYFVDLFIREGYVLNFSTRSFNNFTTNSVGVPLCEAYGLSKGKSLIAFINEKDNDVVVKLLGDLLEDYSVRFRSEIIANVKNLKGISYSVLFQKCQEIIRREKQLLSSYSQESESLKIRFSSEYMCLAIKKSTTLAIKIQPAWQL
;
A
#
# COMPACT_ATOMS: atom_id res chain seq x y z
N MET A 1 5.34 -6.28 2.20
CA MET A 1 4.31 -6.33 3.27
C MET A 1 4.90 -5.68 4.50
N ILE A 2 4.15 -4.76 5.13
CA ILE A 2 4.59 -4.05 6.33
C ILE A 2 4.60 -5.02 7.53
N ASN A 3 5.75 -5.19 8.16
CA ASN A 3 5.89 -6.08 9.32
C ASN A 3 5.44 -5.43 10.64
N GLN A 4 5.39 -6.20 11.73
CA GLN A 4 4.88 -5.71 13.02
C GLN A 4 5.70 -4.56 13.62
N LEU A 5 7.02 -4.59 13.49
CA LEU A 5 7.88 -3.51 13.96
C LEU A 5 7.65 -2.24 13.14
N GLU A 6 7.52 -2.38 11.83
CA GLU A 6 7.23 -1.27 10.92
C GLU A 6 5.88 -0.63 11.23
N LYS A 7 4.84 -1.44 11.48
CA LYS A 7 3.52 -0.97 11.94
C LYS A 7 3.63 -0.12 13.21
N GLN A 8 4.51 -0.50 14.14
CA GLN A 8 4.70 0.26 15.37
C GLN A 8 5.26 1.67 15.12
N TYR A 9 6.09 1.88 14.09
CA TYR A 9 6.55 3.23 13.75
C TYR A 9 5.40 4.14 13.33
N PHE A 10 4.43 3.63 12.57
CA PHE A 10 3.23 4.39 12.20
C PHE A 10 2.35 4.68 13.42
N VAL A 11 2.16 3.69 14.31
CA VAL A 11 1.42 3.88 15.56
C VAL A 11 2.08 4.96 16.42
N ASP A 12 3.39 4.93 16.59
CA ASP A 12 4.15 5.90 17.38
C ASP A 12 4.16 7.30 16.77
N LEU A 13 3.96 7.41 15.45
CA LEU A 13 3.87 8.69 14.74
C LEU A 13 2.45 9.29 14.83
N PHE A 14 1.43 8.48 14.55
CA PHE A 14 0.06 8.95 14.38
C PHE A 14 -0.76 8.97 15.66
N ILE A 15 -0.50 8.05 16.59
CA ILE A 15 -1.31 7.87 17.80
C ILE A 15 -0.62 8.53 18.99
N ARG A 16 -1.25 9.57 19.54
CA ARG A 16 -0.76 10.35 20.68
C ARG A 16 -1.81 10.34 21.76
N GLU A 17 -1.51 9.70 22.89
CA GLU A 17 -2.41 9.64 24.06
C GLU A 17 -3.83 9.12 23.72
N GLY A 18 -3.92 8.18 22.77
CA GLY A 18 -5.20 7.60 22.32
C GLY A 18 -5.95 8.41 21.24
N TYR A 19 -5.44 9.59 20.87
CA TYR A 19 -5.89 10.37 19.72
C TYR A 19 -5.09 9.99 18.47
N VAL A 20 -5.73 10.09 17.30
CA VAL A 20 -5.05 9.94 16.01
C VAL A 20 -4.87 11.34 15.46
N LEU A 21 -3.63 11.86 15.52
CA LEU A 21 -3.28 13.23 15.17
C LEU A 21 -4.28 14.23 15.77
N ASN A 22 -4.65 15.26 15.00
CA ASN A 22 -5.65 16.26 15.40
C ASN A 22 -7.04 15.99 14.81
N PHE A 23 -7.40 14.72 14.59
CA PHE A 23 -8.73 14.38 14.08
C PHE A 23 -9.78 14.30 15.20
N SER A 24 -10.97 14.86 14.93
CA SER A 24 -12.19 14.47 15.66
C SER A 24 -12.65 13.09 15.16
N THR A 25 -13.54 12.42 15.89
CA THR A 25 -14.08 11.12 15.43
C THR A 25 -14.76 11.26 14.07
N ARG A 26 -15.54 12.34 13.87
CA ARG A 26 -16.20 12.63 12.60
C ARG A 26 -15.20 12.88 11.47
N SER A 27 -14.18 13.72 11.67
CA SER A 27 -13.21 13.99 10.62
C SER A 27 -12.31 12.81 10.32
N PHE A 28 -12.02 11.96 11.32
CA PHE A 28 -11.29 10.71 11.12
C PHE A 28 -12.09 9.69 10.29
N ASN A 29 -13.38 9.50 10.57
CA ASN A 29 -14.25 8.66 9.74
C ASN A 29 -14.34 9.19 8.32
N ASN A 30 -14.56 10.49 8.14
CA ASN A 30 -14.59 11.08 6.79
C ASN A 30 -13.27 10.87 6.03
N PHE A 31 -12.13 11.10 6.70
CA PHE A 31 -10.81 10.89 6.11
C PHE A 31 -10.62 9.44 5.66
N THR A 32 -10.93 8.48 6.53
CA THR A 32 -10.76 7.05 6.27
C THR A 32 -11.74 6.53 5.22
N THR A 33 -12.97 7.03 5.18
CA THR A 33 -13.91 6.78 4.08
C THR A 33 -13.38 7.30 2.74
N ASN A 34 -12.82 8.50 2.70
CA ASN A 34 -12.27 9.05 1.46
C ASN A 34 -11.02 8.30 0.97
N SER A 35 -10.18 7.83 1.91
CA SER A 35 -8.96 7.10 1.60
C SER A 35 -9.24 5.66 1.16
N VAL A 36 -9.95 4.89 1.98
CA VAL A 36 -10.12 3.43 1.82
C VAL A 36 -11.57 2.97 1.82
N GLY A 37 -12.53 3.88 1.78
CA GLY A 37 -13.96 3.56 1.70
C GLY A 37 -14.59 3.08 3.01
N VAL A 38 -13.87 3.17 4.14
CA VAL A 38 -14.33 2.64 5.44
C VAL A 38 -14.25 3.69 6.54
N PRO A 39 -15.37 4.05 7.20
CA PRO A 39 -15.36 4.92 8.38
C PRO A 39 -14.92 4.14 9.61
N LEU A 40 -13.61 4.15 9.95
CA LEU A 40 -13.03 3.19 10.89
C LEU A 40 -13.65 3.17 12.30
N CYS A 41 -14.03 4.31 12.88
CA CYS A 41 -14.64 4.28 14.21
C CYS A 41 -16.04 3.68 14.19
N GLU A 42 -16.81 3.94 13.12
CA GLU A 42 -18.16 3.37 12.96
C GLU A 42 -18.08 1.87 12.64
N ALA A 43 -17.18 1.48 11.73
CA ALA A 43 -17.04 0.09 11.30
C ALA A 43 -16.56 -0.84 12.42
N TYR A 44 -15.67 -0.36 13.30
CA TYR A 44 -15.10 -1.18 14.38
C TYR A 44 -15.79 -0.96 15.73
N GLY A 45 -16.50 0.15 15.93
CA GLY A 45 -17.10 0.50 17.24
C GLY A 45 -16.06 0.79 18.34
N LEU A 46 -14.82 1.13 17.97
CA LEU A 46 -13.71 1.39 18.89
C LEU A 46 -13.28 2.87 18.84
N SER A 47 -12.37 3.27 19.74
CA SER A 47 -11.74 4.58 19.68
C SER A 47 -10.86 4.72 18.43
N LYS A 48 -10.65 5.95 17.94
CA LYS A 48 -9.85 6.23 16.73
C LYS A 48 -8.54 5.42 16.65
N GLY A 49 -7.73 5.46 17.71
CA GLY A 49 -6.46 4.76 17.76
C GLY A 49 -6.62 3.24 17.72
N LYS A 50 -7.60 2.69 18.45
CA LYS A 50 -7.90 1.25 18.46
C LYS A 50 -8.44 0.78 17.10
N SER A 51 -9.34 1.54 16.49
CA SER A 51 -9.85 1.25 15.14
C SER A 51 -8.76 1.29 14.08
N LEU A 52 -7.83 2.26 14.16
CA LEU A 52 -6.69 2.32 13.24
C LEU A 52 -5.77 1.10 13.40
N ILE A 53 -5.44 0.72 14.63
CA ILE A 53 -4.61 -0.46 14.91
C ILE A 53 -5.29 -1.75 14.42
N ALA A 54 -6.58 -1.91 14.68
CA ALA A 54 -7.37 -3.07 14.21
C ALA A 54 -7.32 -3.15 12.68
N PHE A 55 -7.59 -2.04 11.99
CA PHE A 55 -7.54 -1.97 10.53
C PHE A 55 -6.15 -2.36 9.97
N ILE A 56 -5.07 -1.83 10.54
CA ILE A 56 -3.69 -2.12 10.11
C ILE A 56 -3.34 -3.62 10.27
N ASN A 57 -3.96 -4.31 11.22
CA ASN A 57 -3.66 -5.70 11.51
C ASN A 57 -4.52 -6.69 10.71
N GLU A 58 -5.75 -6.31 10.36
CA GLU A 58 -6.72 -7.21 9.75
C GLU A 58 -6.83 -7.08 8.23
N LYS A 59 -6.49 -5.92 7.66
CA LYS A 59 -6.71 -5.65 6.23
C LYS A 59 -5.52 -6.02 5.36
N ASP A 60 -5.83 -6.21 4.07
CA ASP A 60 -4.83 -6.49 3.04
C ASP A 60 -3.78 -5.38 2.95
N ASN A 61 -2.55 -5.80 2.65
CA ASN A 61 -1.38 -4.93 2.73
C ASN A 61 -1.48 -3.70 1.81
N ASP A 62 -2.06 -3.84 0.62
CA ASP A 62 -2.24 -2.74 -0.33
C ASP A 62 -3.20 -1.67 0.21
N VAL A 63 -4.32 -2.08 0.81
CA VAL A 63 -5.28 -1.17 1.44
C VAL A 63 -4.66 -0.48 2.66
N VAL A 64 -3.90 -1.22 3.47
CA VAL A 64 -3.16 -0.65 4.62
C VAL A 64 -2.11 0.36 4.16
N VAL A 65 -1.32 0.03 3.13
CA VAL A 65 -0.30 0.93 2.55
C VAL A 65 -0.94 2.21 2.02
N LYS A 66 -2.13 2.13 1.40
CA LYS A 66 -2.87 3.30 0.95
C LYS A 66 -3.22 4.22 2.12
N LEU A 67 -3.93 3.70 3.13
CA LEU A 67 -4.37 4.51 4.27
C LEU A 67 -3.18 5.14 5.04
N LEU A 68 -2.14 4.35 5.30
CA LEU A 68 -0.95 4.84 6.00
C LEU A 68 -0.21 5.89 5.17
N GLY A 69 -0.18 5.73 3.84
CA GLY A 69 0.39 6.72 2.92
C GLY A 69 -0.36 8.04 2.95
N ASP A 70 -1.70 8.00 2.90
CA ASP A 70 -2.54 9.21 2.92
C ASP A 70 -2.43 9.93 4.28
N LEU A 71 -2.39 9.20 5.40
CA LEU A 71 -2.14 9.76 6.72
C LEU A 71 -0.75 10.42 6.81
N LEU A 72 0.25 9.84 6.16
CA LEU A 72 1.61 10.37 6.17
C LEU A 72 1.74 11.66 5.35
N GLU A 73 1.02 11.75 4.23
CA GLU A 73 0.93 12.97 3.42
C GLU A 73 0.27 14.10 4.22
N ASP A 74 -0.89 13.82 4.82
CA ASP A 74 -1.60 14.75 5.69
C ASP A 74 -0.73 15.20 6.89
N TYR A 75 0.03 14.26 7.48
CA TYR A 75 1.01 14.57 8.52
C TYR A 75 2.08 15.56 8.05
N SER A 76 2.64 15.35 6.86
CA SER A 76 3.73 16.16 6.30
C SER A 76 3.36 17.64 6.12
N VAL A 77 2.07 17.91 5.91
CA VAL A 77 1.52 19.27 5.74
C VAL A 77 1.16 19.86 7.09
N ARG A 78 0.33 19.16 7.88
CA ARG A 78 -0.24 19.71 9.12
C ARG A 78 0.74 19.76 10.29
N PHE A 79 1.77 18.91 10.29
CA PHE A 79 2.74 18.77 11.38
C PHE A 79 4.18 19.11 10.93
N ARG A 80 4.32 19.88 9.83
CA ARG A 80 5.62 20.27 9.28
C ARG A 80 6.54 20.93 10.31
N SER A 81 6.00 21.77 11.18
CA SER A 81 6.76 22.44 12.23
C SER A 81 7.40 21.46 13.21
N GLU A 82 6.70 20.37 13.58
CA GLU A 82 7.22 19.35 14.49
C GLU A 82 8.39 18.56 13.87
N ILE A 83 8.31 18.32 12.55
CA ILE A 83 9.38 17.67 11.79
C ILE A 83 10.63 18.56 11.79
N ILE A 84 10.47 19.86 11.51
CA ILE A 84 11.59 20.82 11.44
C ILE A 84 12.19 21.06 12.83
N ALA A 85 11.35 21.24 13.85
CA ALA A 85 11.78 21.49 15.22
C ALA A 85 12.32 20.24 15.93
N ASN A 86 12.32 19.07 15.25
CA ASN A 86 12.85 17.82 15.78
C ASN A 86 12.21 17.43 17.13
N VAL A 87 10.91 17.69 17.26
CA VAL A 87 10.14 17.43 18.49
C VAL A 87 10.17 15.93 18.77
N LYS A 88 10.35 15.56 20.04
CA LYS A 88 10.38 14.17 20.50
C LYS A 88 9.00 13.74 21.00
N ASN A 89 8.65 12.50 20.72
CA ASN A 89 7.49 11.85 21.33
C ASN A 89 7.78 11.45 22.79
N LEU A 90 6.79 10.89 23.47
CA LEU A 90 6.90 10.43 24.87
C LEU A 90 7.98 9.36 25.09
N LYS A 91 8.39 8.64 24.04
CA LYS A 91 9.46 7.64 24.07
C LYS A 91 10.85 8.24 23.80
N GLY A 92 10.95 9.57 23.68
CA GLY A 92 12.20 10.27 23.38
C GLY A 92 12.66 10.18 21.93
N ILE A 93 11.84 9.62 21.03
CA ILE A 93 12.14 9.48 19.60
C ILE A 93 11.65 10.73 18.88
N SER A 94 12.49 11.30 18.01
CA SER A 94 12.06 12.44 17.20
C SER A 94 10.99 12.05 16.18
N TYR A 95 9.97 12.89 16.05
CA TYR A 95 8.97 12.78 15.01
C TYR A 95 9.55 12.87 13.59
N SER A 96 10.65 13.60 13.40
CA SER A 96 11.32 13.66 12.08
C SER A 96 11.89 12.29 11.69
N VAL A 97 12.49 11.58 12.64
CA VAL A 97 13.05 10.24 12.45
C VAL A 97 11.94 9.22 12.21
N LEU A 98 10.85 9.27 12.98
CA LEU A 98 9.69 8.40 12.77
C LEU A 98 9.06 8.65 11.39
N PHE A 99 8.90 9.91 11.01
CA PHE A 99 8.35 10.31 9.72
C PHE A 99 9.20 9.78 8.56
N GLN A 100 10.52 9.95 8.60
CA GLN A 100 11.44 9.43 7.58
C GLN A 100 11.34 7.91 7.44
N LYS A 101 11.36 7.17 8.56
CA LYS A 101 11.19 5.71 8.53
C LYS A 101 9.87 5.30 7.88
N CYS A 102 8.77 5.95 8.26
CA CYS A 102 7.46 5.69 7.68
C CYS A 102 7.43 5.98 6.17
N GLN A 103 8.09 7.05 5.72
CA GLN A 103 8.19 7.39 4.29
C GLN A 103 8.96 6.31 3.50
N GLU A 104 10.07 5.83 4.04
CA GLU A 104 10.87 4.77 3.40
C GLU A 104 10.06 3.48 3.24
N ILE A 105 9.29 3.10 4.27
CA ILE A 105 8.44 1.92 4.24
C ILE A 105 7.33 2.07 3.20
N ILE A 106 6.59 3.19 3.20
CA ILE A 106 5.52 3.44 2.23
C ILE A 106 6.07 3.46 0.80
N ARG A 107 7.23 4.09 0.58
CA ARG A 107 7.89 4.12 -0.73
C ARG A 107 8.25 2.72 -1.21
N ARG A 108 8.84 1.89 -0.35
CA ARG A 108 9.18 0.48 -0.66
C ARG A 108 7.92 -0.30 -1.04
N GLU A 109 6.88 -0.23 -0.21
CA GLU A 109 5.65 -1.00 -0.44
C GLU A 109 4.93 -0.56 -1.72
N LYS A 110 4.84 0.76 -1.99
CA LYS A 110 4.26 1.26 -3.24
C LYS A 110 5.03 0.77 -4.47
N GLN A 111 6.36 0.71 -4.41
CA GLN A 111 7.19 0.18 -5.50
C GLN A 111 6.93 -1.31 -5.75
N LEU A 112 6.83 -2.10 -4.67
CA LEU A 112 6.50 -3.53 -4.78
C LEU A 112 5.11 -3.72 -5.40
N LEU A 113 4.10 -2.99 -4.93
CA LEU A 113 2.74 -3.05 -5.48
C LEU A 113 2.69 -2.68 -6.98
N SER A 114 3.49 -1.68 -7.41
CA SER A 114 3.59 -1.34 -8.83
C SER A 114 4.26 -2.44 -9.66
N SER A 115 5.32 -3.08 -9.13
CA SER A 115 6.01 -4.18 -9.82
C SER A 115 5.08 -5.37 -10.02
N TYR A 116 4.37 -5.79 -8.97
CA TYR A 116 3.41 -6.89 -9.05
C TYR A 116 2.28 -6.60 -10.05
N SER A 117 1.81 -5.36 -10.12
CA SER A 117 0.80 -4.97 -11.10
C SER A 117 1.32 -5.13 -12.53
N GLN A 118 2.56 -4.71 -12.80
CA GLN A 118 3.20 -4.88 -14.11
C GLN A 118 3.46 -6.35 -14.46
N GLU A 119 3.91 -7.14 -13.49
CA GLU A 119 4.13 -8.58 -13.66
C GLU A 119 2.81 -9.31 -13.95
N SER A 120 1.75 -9.03 -13.18
CA SER A 120 0.40 -9.56 -13.41
C SER A 120 -0.09 -9.23 -14.81
N GLU A 121 0.09 -7.99 -15.28
CA GLU A 121 -0.31 -7.59 -16.62
C GLU A 121 0.49 -8.31 -17.71
N SER A 122 1.82 -8.44 -17.51
CA SER A 122 2.68 -9.20 -18.42
C SER A 122 2.29 -10.67 -18.51
N LEU A 123 1.86 -11.28 -17.41
CA LEU A 123 1.37 -12.65 -17.36
C LEU A 123 0.03 -12.78 -18.09
N LYS A 124 -0.94 -11.88 -17.85
CA LYS A 124 -2.22 -11.87 -18.58
C LYS A 124 -2.02 -11.79 -20.09
N ILE A 125 -1.10 -10.95 -20.54
CA ILE A 125 -0.75 -10.84 -21.97
C ILE A 125 -0.17 -12.15 -22.49
N ARG A 126 0.80 -12.74 -21.77
CA ARG A 126 1.47 -13.98 -22.20
C ARG A 126 0.53 -15.18 -22.26
N PHE A 127 -0.45 -15.23 -21.36
CA PHE A 127 -1.47 -16.28 -21.29
C PHE A 127 -2.77 -15.91 -22.00
N SER A 128 -2.80 -14.81 -22.75
CA SER A 128 -3.98 -14.45 -23.53
C SER A 128 -4.21 -15.47 -24.64
N SER A 129 -5.48 -15.77 -24.93
CA SER A 129 -5.84 -16.70 -26.01
C SER A 129 -5.27 -16.26 -27.35
N GLU A 130 -5.15 -14.95 -27.58
CA GLU A 130 -4.60 -14.39 -28.81
C GLU A 130 -3.10 -14.68 -28.94
N TYR A 131 -2.33 -14.49 -27.88
CA TYR A 131 -0.89 -14.76 -27.88
C TYR A 131 -0.61 -16.27 -28.04
N MET A 132 -1.38 -17.11 -27.35
CA MET A 132 -1.31 -18.57 -27.47
C MET A 132 -1.69 -19.04 -28.88
N CYS A 133 -2.77 -18.51 -29.47
CA CYS A 133 -3.17 -18.83 -30.84
C CYS A 133 -2.12 -18.39 -31.86
N LEU A 134 -1.51 -17.21 -31.70
CA LEU A 134 -0.42 -16.73 -32.55
C LEU A 134 0.81 -17.66 -32.49
N ALA A 135 1.20 -18.07 -31.29
CA ALA A 135 2.32 -18.99 -31.10
C ALA A 135 2.05 -20.34 -31.79
N ILE A 136 0.85 -20.91 -31.63
CA ILE A 136 0.46 -22.17 -32.29
C ILE A 136 0.49 -22.01 -33.82
N LYS A 137 -0.13 -20.94 -34.36
CA LYS A 137 -0.13 -20.66 -35.81
C LYS A 137 1.28 -20.53 -36.37
N LYS A 138 2.19 -19.89 -35.63
CA LYS A 138 3.58 -19.71 -36.07
C LYS A 138 4.33 -21.04 -36.11
N SER A 139 4.12 -21.90 -35.11
CA SER A 139 4.70 -23.25 -35.05
C SER A 139 4.19 -24.16 -36.16
N THR A 140 2.87 -24.16 -36.45
CA THR A 140 2.31 -24.96 -37.55
C THR A 140 2.78 -24.48 -38.91
N THR A 141 2.86 -23.16 -39.12
CA THR A 141 3.38 -22.57 -40.37
C THR A 141 4.84 -22.95 -40.60
N LEU A 142 5.65 -22.97 -39.53
CA LEU A 142 7.05 -23.38 -39.60
C LEU A 142 7.17 -24.89 -39.91
N ALA A 143 6.36 -25.73 -39.27
CA ALA A 143 6.34 -27.17 -39.52
C ALA A 143 5.99 -27.52 -40.97
N ILE A 144 4.99 -26.83 -41.56
CA ILE A 144 4.60 -27.01 -42.97
C ILE A 144 5.75 -26.60 -43.92
N LYS A 145 6.51 -25.55 -43.58
CA LYS A 145 7.66 -25.11 -44.40
C LYS A 145 8.87 -26.06 -44.33
N ILE A 146 8.94 -26.92 -43.31
CA ILE A 146 10.08 -27.83 -43.09
C ILE A 146 9.77 -29.26 -43.56
N GLN A 147 8.50 -29.59 -43.88
CA GLN A 147 8.16 -30.90 -44.45
C GLN A 147 8.84 -31.11 -45.82
N PRO A 148 9.65 -32.19 -46.01
CA PRO A 148 10.32 -32.44 -47.28
C PRO A 148 9.34 -32.82 -48.38
N ALA A 149 9.57 -32.32 -49.60
CA ALA A 149 8.71 -32.48 -50.77
C ALA A 149 8.60 -33.90 -51.37
N TRP A 150 9.02 -34.95 -50.66
CA TRP A 150 9.11 -36.33 -51.16
C TRP A 150 8.01 -37.27 -50.61
N GLN A 151 6.91 -36.72 -50.09
CA GLN A 151 5.75 -37.51 -49.62
C GLN A 151 4.48 -37.30 -50.46
N LEU A 152 4.59 -36.90 -51.72
CA LEU A 152 3.48 -36.88 -52.69
C LEU A 152 3.70 -37.92 -53.78
#